data_AF-A0A871R1C9-F1
#
_entry.id   AF-A0A871R1C9-F1
#
_cell.length_a   1.000
_cell.length_b   1.000
_cell.length_c   1.000
_cell.angle_alpha   90.00
_cell.angle_beta   90.00
_cell.angle_gamma   90.00
#
_symmetry.space_group_name_H-M   'P 1'
#
loop_
_entity.id
_entity.type
_entity.pdbx_description
1 polymer ?
#
loop_
_entity_poly.entity_id
_entity_poly.type
_entity_poly.pdbx_seq_one_letter_code
_entity_poly.pdbx_strand_id
1 'polypeptide(L)'
;MASELQELVSFLHDRKAGVREIALSHLVQFSKAGPDSEYDIFRYKNYQPIKDLKILARDRKASTVRDAETILSNLCDDDSFRELIAKDDDFLTLVLKQITDTNNANGDLACILLSNMAKSDSMSRIFSMNLENNGMNDMFKSSKIPNCLIDIFTFGTNHKINRFANYDYLAYFFADTSRFETGRIYYTSRQDYDSEIPLKKLLKFTTDGSKARREGTAYTIKNCLFDIEKQLGLLKNKSILPAILLPLALPGNRGLDEEDINKLPPELKKLDSQQRIEPDIEIRITFLESVLLLCVTRQGRDYLRSNGVYPIVRELDKESKNDKVTDIVYRIVDMLMREEKPKDQYDSKSEKEQINAFLQLEDKEKFASKLTIQNGDKAQSREEEDESDSDDQIIEVV
;
A
#
# COMPACT_ATOMS: atom_id res chain seq x y z
N MET A 1 26.05 -32.02 13.74
CA MET A 1 26.81 -31.07 12.90
C MET A 1 25.84 -30.00 12.43
N ALA A 2 26.29 -28.76 12.27
CA ALA A 2 25.48 -27.73 11.63
C ALA A 2 25.28 -28.11 10.15
N SER A 3 24.11 -27.82 9.58
CA SER A 3 23.95 -27.96 8.12
C SER A 3 24.80 -26.91 7.38
N GLU A 4 25.10 -27.13 6.11
CA GLU A 4 25.86 -26.17 5.28
C GLU A 4 25.22 -24.76 5.31
N LEU A 5 23.89 -24.68 5.31
CA LEU A 5 23.16 -23.42 5.44
C LEU A 5 23.29 -22.79 6.84
N GLN A 6 23.33 -23.57 7.91
CA GLN A 6 23.55 -23.05 9.26
C GLN A 6 24.99 -22.51 9.44
N GLU A 7 25.97 -23.13 8.78
CA GLU A 7 27.33 -22.60 8.70
C GLU A 7 27.37 -21.31 7.89
N LEU A 8 26.72 -21.27 6.72
CA LEU A 8 26.62 -20.09 5.87
C LEU A 8 26.02 -18.90 6.61
N VAL A 9 24.92 -19.12 7.32
CA VAL A 9 24.25 -18.10 8.15
C VAL A 9 25.15 -17.62 9.30
N SER A 10 25.99 -18.49 9.86
CA SER A 10 26.93 -18.11 10.92
C SER A 10 28.03 -17.15 10.42
N PHE A 11 28.29 -17.08 9.11
CA PHE A 11 29.24 -16.12 8.54
C PHE A 11 28.71 -14.68 8.47
N LEU A 12 27.43 -14.43 8.72
CA LEU A 12 26.86 -13.07 8.76
C LEU A 12 27.48 -12.17 9.84
N HIS A 13 28.07 -12.74 10.89
CA HIS A 13 28.79 -12.00 11.94
C HIS A 13 30.30 -12.29 11.96
N ASP A 14 30.87 -12.79 10.84
CA ASP A 14 32.32 -12.99 10.74
C ASP A 14 33.07 -11.66 10.88
N ARG A 15 34.29 -11.70 11.44
CA ARG A 15 35.13 -10.50 11.61
C ARG A 15 35.53 -9.88 10.27
N LYS A 16 35.67 -10.69 9.22
CA LYS A 16 36.10 -10.27 7.88
C LYS A 16 34.90 -9.80 7.05
N ALA A 17 34.92 -8.54 6.60
CA ALA A 17 33.86 -7.98 5.77
C ALA A 17 33.60 -8.79 4.50
N GLY A 18 34.65 -9.23 3.79
CA GLY A 18 34.50 -10.04 2.57
C GLY A 18 33.81 -11.39 2.80
N VAL A 19 33.98 -12.00 3.98
CA VAL A 19 33.28 -13.25 4.33
C VAL A 19 31.79 -12.98 4.53
N ARG A 20 31.45 -11.89 5.26
CA ARG A 20 30.05 -11.47 5.45
C ARG A 20 29.38 -11.14 4.11
N GLU A 21 30.07 -10.47 3.20
CA GLU A 21 29.55 -10.10 1.87
C GLU A 21 29.21 -11.33 1.03
N ILE A 22 30.11 -12.32 0.96
CA ILE A 22 29.89 -13.56 0.20
C ILE A 22 28.75 -14.38 0.82
N ALA A 23 28.72 -14.46 2.15
CA ALA A 23 27.64 -15.15 2.84
C ALA A 23 26.29 -14.49 2.55
N LEU A 24 26.23 -13.16 2.66
CA LEU A 24 25.03 -12.38 2.44
C LEU A 24 24.49 -12.54 1.02
N SER A 25 25.35 -12.43 -0.01
CA SER A 25 24.93 -12.55 -1.40
C SER A 25 24.34 -13.93 -1.71
N HIS A 26 24.91 -15.00 -1.15
CA HIS A 26 24.36 -16.35 -1.27
C HIS A 26 23.06 -16.54 -0.50
N LEU A 27 22.89 -15.87 0.66
CA LEU A 27 21.71 -16.00 1.51
C LEU A 27 20.46 -15.30 0.94
N VAL A 28 20.62 -14.36 0.00
CA VAL A 28 19.48 -13.67 -0.64
C VAL A 28 18.49 -14.67 -1.25
N GLN A 29 18.98 -15.72 -1.94
CA GLN A 29 18.11 -16.69 -2.62
C GLN A 29 17.26 -17.52 -1.64
N PHE A 30 17.78 -17.77 -0.43
CA PHE A 30 17.12 -18.56 0.60
C PHE A 30 16.13 -17.75 1.45
N SER A 31 16.05 -16.43 1.22
CA SER A 31 15.20 -15.53 1.99
C SER A 31 13.77 -15.39 1.46
N LYS A 32 13.43 -15.99 0.32
CA LYS A 32 12.09 -15.91 -0.27
C LYS A 32 11.17 -16.98 0.31
N ALA A 33 9.94 -16.61 0.66
CA ALA A 33 8.95 -17.57 1.13
C ALA A 33 8.47 -18.47 -0.04
N GLY A 34 8.18 -19.74 0.25
CA GLY A 34 7.75 -20.70 -0.76
C GLY A 34 7.74 -22.15 -0.24
N PRO A 35 7.16 -23.10 -1.00
CA PRO A 35 7.05 -24.51 -0.61
C PRO A 35 8.40 -25.17 -0.29
N ASP A 36 9.46 -24.78 -1.02
CA ASP A 36 10.83 -25.30 -0.88
C ASP A 36 11.76 -24.27 -0.21
N SER A 37 11.19 -23.36 0.58
CA SER A 37 11.95 -22.29 1.20
C SER A 37 12.74 -22.79 2.41
N GLU A 38 14.02 -22.46 2.44
CA GLU A 38 14.91 -22.65 3.60
C GLU A 38 14.75 -21.52 4.64
N TYR A 39 13.57 -20.90 4.70
CA TYR A 39 13.25 -19.72 5.51
C TYR A 39 13.61 -19.85 6.99
N ASP A 40 13.51 -21.07 7.53
CA ASP A 40 13.76 -21.36 8.93
C ASP A 40 15.24 -21.25 9.33
N ILE A 41 16.17 -21.23 8.37
CA ILE A 41 17.59 -20.99 8.66
C ILE A 41 17.80 -19.63 9.35
N PHE A 42 16.93 -18.65 9.09
CA PHE A 42 17.01 -17.33 9.71
C PHE A 42 16.51 -17.31 11.17
N ARG A 43 15.89 -18.40 11.65
CA ARG A 43 15.56 -18.60 13.07
C ARG A 43 16.71 -19.18 13.87
N TYR A 44 17.78 -19.60 13.20
CA TYR A 44 18.94 -20.24 13.81
C TYR A 44 19.50 -19.43 14.99
N LYS A 45 19.91 -20.15 16.05
CA LYS A 45 20.41 -19.57 17.31
C LYS A 45 19.54 -18.43 17.84
N ASN A 46 18.23 -18.67 17.95
CA ASN A 46 17.26 -17.70 18.45
C ASN A 46 17.30 -16.38 17.66
N TYR A 47 17.10 -16.48 16.35
CA TYR A 47 17.04 -15.34 15.43
C TYR A 47 18.31 -14.48 15.40
N GLN A 48 19.48 -15.04 15.71
CA GLN A 48 20.76 -14.36 15.56
C GLN A 48 20.97 -13.76 14.15
N PRO A 49 20.57 -14.44 13.06
CA PRO A 49 20.74 -13.92 11.69
C PRO A 49 20.00 -12.60 11.48
N ILE A 50 18.83 -12.41 12.10
CA ILE A 50 18.08 -11.15 12.02
C ILE A 50 18.87 -10.02 12.66
N LYS A 51 19.53 -10.27 13.80
CA LYS A 51 20.38 -9.26 14.46
C LYS A 51 21.58 -8.92 13.58
N ASP A 52 22.20 -9.93 12.98
CA ASP A 52 23.37 -9.74 12.10
C ASP A 52 22.99 -8.95 10.84
N LEU A 53 21.84 -9.27 10.22
CA LEU A 53 21.29 -8.54 9.07
C LEU A 53 20.99 -7.08 9.41
N LYS A 54 20.41 -6.79 10.57
CA LYS A 54 20.18 -5.40 11.04
C LYS A 54 21.48 -4.62 11.22
N ILE A 55 22.58 -5.29 11.60
CA ILE A 55 23.91 -4.68 11.68
C ILE A 55 24.47 -4.45 10.27
N LEU A 56 24.33 -5.42 9.37
CA LEU A 56 24.79 -5.32 7.97
C LEU A 56 24.04 -4.26 7.16
N ALA A 57 22.78 -3.99 7.50
CA ALA A 57 22.02 -2.86 6.96
C ALA A 57 22.62 -1.49 7.32
N ARG A 58 23.56 -1.42 8.28
CA ARG A 58 24.32 -0.20 8.65
C ARG A 58 25.68 -0.11 7.94
N ASP A 59 26.00 -1.05 7.05
CA ASP A 59 27.31 -1.09 6.39
C ASP A 59 27.53 0.13 5.48
N ARG A 60 28.80 0.48 5.24
CA ARG A 60 29.17 1.58 4.34
C ARG A 60 28.97 1.22 2.89
N LYS A 61 29.04 -0.08 2.55
CA LYS A 61 28.91 -0.56 1.18
C LYS A 61 27.44 -0.72 0.81
N ALA A 62 27.00 0.04 -0.19
CA ALA A 62 25.61 0.03 -0.64
C ALA A 62 25.10 -1.36 -1.06
N SER A 63 25.94 -2.22 -1.65
CA SER A 63 25.54 -3.58 -2.02
C SER A 63 25.26 -4.47 -0.80
N THR A 64 26.05 -4.33 0.28
CA THR A 64 25.84 -5.08 1.52
C THR A 64 24.53 -4.65 2.18
N VAL A 65 24.27 -3.35 2.23
CA VAL A 65 23.00 -2.81 2.74
C VAL A 65 21.83 -3.33 1.90
N ARG A 66 21.95 -3.30 0.57
CA ARG A 66 20.92 -3.79 -0.35
C ARG A 66 20.61 -5.26 -0.11
N ASP A 67 21.61 -6.12 -0.03
CA ASP A 67 21.38 -7.56 0.12
C ASP A 67 20.78 -7.87 1.50
N ALA A 68 21.22 -7.15 2.55
CA ALA A 68 20.65 -7.27 3.91
C ALA A 68 19.20 -6.81 3.97
N GLU A 69 18.87 -5.63 3.43
CA GLU A 69 17.51 -5.11 3.38
C GLU A 69 16.59 -5.96 2.50
N THR A 70 17.12 -6.56 1.42
CA THR A 70 16.36 -7.49 0.57
C THR A 70 15.94 -8.71 1.38
N ILE A 71 16.89 -9.34 2.10
CA ILE A 71 16.60 -10.47 2.96
C ILE A 71 15.59 -10.07 4.04
N LEU A 72 15.83 -8.97 4.77
CA LEU A 72 14.91 -8.50 5.81
C LEU A 72 13.50 -8.20 5.27
N SER A 73 13.42 -7.62 4.07
CA SER A 73 12.13 -7.32 3.41
C SER A 73 11.37 -8.59 3.07
N ASN A 74 12.06 -9.59 2.51
CA ASN A 74 11.45 -10.87 2.20
C ASN A 74 11.01 -11.58 3.49
N LEU A 75 11.84 -11.57 4.54
CA LEU A 75 11.55 -12.20 5.84
C LEU A 75 10.32 -11.62 6.55
N CYS A 76 9.93 -10.38 6.25
CA CYS A 76 8.72 -9.77 6.81
C CYS A 76 7.40 -10.41 6.32
N ASP A 77 7.43 -11.32 5.35
CA ASP A 77 6.24 -12.11 4.97
C ASP A 77 5.79 -13.04 6.12
N ASP A 78 6.70 -13.46 7.00
CA ASP A 78 6.40 -14.20 8.22
C ASP A 78 6.14 -13.27 9.41
N ASP A 79 5.05 -13.52 10.13
CA ASP A 79 4.60 -12.69 11.24
C ASP A 79 5.64 -12.59 12.37
N SER A 80 6.36 -13.67 12.67
CA SER A 80 7.32 -13.71 13.77
C SER A 80 8.60 -12.91 13.44
N PHE A 81 9.10 -13.03 12.21
CA PHE A 81 10.22 -12.23 11.73
C PHE A 81 9.82 -10.76 11.61
N ARG A 82 8.65 -10.48 11.04
CA ARG A 82 8.14 -9.12 10.90
C ARG A 82 8.04 -8.42 12.24
N GLU A 83 7.45 -9.06 13.25
CA GLU A 83 7.35 -8.48 14.60
C GLU A 83 8.73 -8.23 15.21
N LEU A 84 9.68 -9.16 15.05
CA LEU A 84 11.04 -9.01 15.54
C LEU A 84 11.79 -7.84 14.87
N ILE A 85 11.57 -7.61 13.58
CA ILE A 85 12.16 -6.51 12.82
C ILE A 85 11.47 -5.19 13.18
N ALA A 86 10.14 -5.17 13.17
CA ALA A 86 9.32 -3.99 13.36
C ALA A 86 9.40 -3.40 14.78
N LYS A 87 9.53 -4.22 15.83
CA LYS A 87 9.55 -3.73 17.23
C LYS A 87 10.87 -3.09 17.69
N ASP A 88 11.90 -3.11 16.85
CA ASP A 88 13.23 -2.58 17.16
C ASP A 88 13.33 -1.10 16.76
N ASP A 89 13.30 -0.22 17.76
CA ASP A 89 13.29 1.24 17.56
C ASP A 89 14.59 1.77 16.93
N ASP A 90 15.74 1.18 17.29
CA ASP A 90 17.03 1.58 16.74
C ASP A 90 17.12 1.20 15.26
N PHE A 91 16.60 0.02 14.91
CA PHE A 91 16.54 -0.42 13.53
C PHE A 91 15.51 0.38 12.72
N LEU A 92 14.32 0.64 13.26
CA LEU A 92 13.34 1.50 12.61
C LEU A 92 13.91 2.91 12.36
N THR A 93 14.60 3.49 13.34
CA THR A 93 15.26 4.79 13.21
C THR A 93 16.32 4.78 12.10
N LEU A 94 17.08 3.69 11.94
CA LEU A 94 18.02 3.51 10.83
C LEU A 94 17.30 3.53 9.48
N VAL A 95 16.26 2.71 9.31
CA VAL A 95 15.49 2.62 8.06
C VAL A 95 14.92 3.98 7.68
N LEU A 96 14.41 4.72 8.67
CA LEU A 96 13.88 6.06 8.44
C LEU A 96 14.95 7.06 8.05
N LYS A 97 16.14 7.02 8.68
CA LYS A 97 17.29 7.84 8.27
C LYS A 97 17.70 7.54 6.82
N GLN A 98 17.73 6.26 6.44
CA GLN A 98 18.05 5.82 5.08
C GLN A 98 17.02 6.29 4.04
N ILE A 99 15.72 6.33 4.38
CA ILE A 99 14.68 6.87 3.50
C ILE A 99 14.84 8.39 3.35
N THR A 100 15.14 9.09 4.45
CA THR A 100 15.29 10.55 4.45
C THR A 100 16.61 11.06 3.86
N ASP A 101 17.60 10.18 3.68
CA ASP A 101 18.83 10.51 2.96
C ASP A 101 18.58 10.54 1.45
N THR A 102 18.55 11.75 0.89
CA THR A 102 18.33 12.01 -0.53
C THR A 102 19.46 11.54 -1.45
N ASN A 103 20.58 11.06 -0.89
CA ASN A 103 21.69 10.48 -1.65
C ASN A 103 21.76 8.95 -1.55
N ASN A 104 20.90 8.33 -0.75
CA ASN A 104 20.92 6.89 -0.53
C ASN A 104 20.47 6.15 -1.80
N ALA A 105 21.34 5.28 -2.31
CA ALA A 105 21.06 4.44 -3.47
C ALA A 105 19.99 3.36 -3.23
N ASN A 106 19.78 2.97 -1.96
CA ASN A 106 18.81 1.96 -1.56
C ASN A 106 17.49 2.57 -1.03
N GLY A 107 17.21 3.85 -1.32
CA GLY A 107 16.05 4.56 -0.77
C GLY A 107 14.72 3.87 -1.05
N ASP A 108 14.52 3.34 -2.26
CA ASP A 108 13.29 2.60 -2.60
C ASP A 108 13.21 1.24 -1.87
N LEU A 109 14.34 0.55 -1.68
CA LEU A 109 14.36 -0.72 -0.95
C LEU A 109 14.06 -0.51 0.54
N ALA A 110 14.57 0.56 1.14
CA ALA A 110 14.22 0.95 2.50
C ALA A 110 12.71 1.27 2.62
N CYS A 111 12.08 1.86 1.59
CA CYS A 111 10.62 2.05 1.55
C CYS A 111 9.85 0.73 1.49
N ILE A 112 10.34 -0.26 0.72
CA ILE A 112 9.76 -1.61 0.67
C ILE A 112 9.83 -2.24 2.06
N LEU A 113 11.01 -2.24 2.69
CA LEU A 113 11.21 -2.78 4.03
C LEU A 113 10.27 -2.12 5.04
N LEU A 114 10.19 -0.79 5.06
CA LEU A 114 9.30 -0.04 5.95
C LEU A 114 7.82 -0.39 5.72
N SER A 115 7.39 -0.52 4.45
CA SER A 115 6.02 -0.91 4.12
C SER A 115 5.69 -2.32 4.62
N ASN A 116 6.63 -3.26 4.51
CA ASN A 116 6.45 -4.60 5.05
C ASN A 116 6.42 -4.60 6.58
N MET A 117 7.25 -3.80 7.24
CA MET A 117 7.21 -3.62 8.70
C MET A 117 5.86 -3.07 9.17
N ALA A 118 5.24 -2.14 8.43
CA ALA A 118 3.96 -1.50 8.76
C ALA A 118 2.76 -2.45 8.89
N LYS A 119 2.90 -3.70 8.45
CA LYS A 119 1.91 -4.75 8.68
C LYS A 119 1.87 -5.26 10.13
N SER A 120 2.84 -4.91 10.95
CA SER A 120 2.83 -5.19 12.40
C SER A 120 2.15 -4.07 13.19
N ASP A 121 1.33 -4.44 14.18
CA ASP A 121 0.66 -3.51 15.10
C ASP A 121 1.65 -2.66 15.91
N SER A 122 2.86 -3.17 16.17
CA SER A 122 3.87 -2.42 16.91
C SER A 122 4.36 -1.19 16.13
N MET A 123 4.13 -1.11 14.81
CA MET A 123 4.44 0.08 14.02
C MET A 123 3.55 1.29 14.30
N SER A 124 2.43 1.14 15.01
CA SER A 124 1.57 2.26 15.43
C SER A 124 2.30 3.35 16.21
N ARG A 125 3.41 3.01 16.90
CA ARG A 125 4.25 3.96 17.65
C ARG A 125 4.98 4.98 16.79
N ILE A 126 5.12 4.73 15.48
CA ILE A 126 5.79 5.65 14.54
C ILE A 126 5.15 7.05 14.54
N PHE A 127 3.86 7.15 14.84
CA PHE A 127 3.13 8.42 14.93
C PHE A 127 3.56 9.30 16.10
N SER A 128 4.30 8.75 17.08
CA SER A 128 4.85 9.48 18.22
C SER A 128 6.37 9.70 18.11
N MET A 129 7.02 9.17 17.09
CA MET A 129 8.47 9.24 16.94
C MET A 129 8.93 10.52 16.22
N ASN A 130 10.15 10.94 16.57
CA ASN A 130 10.84 12.06 15.94
C ASN A 130 12.21 11.61 15.42
N LEU A 131 12.65 12.18 14.30
CA LEU A 131 14.03 12.06 13.84
C LEU A 131 14.85 13.21 14.43
N GLU A 132 16.02 12.87 14.95
CA GLU A 132 17.02 13.88 15.32
C GLU A 132 17.42 14.67 14.08
N ASN A 133 17.45 16.00 14.21
CA ASN A 133 17.75 16.97 13.15
C ASN A 133 19.23 16.85 12.72
N ASN A 134 19.57 15.83 11.94
CA ASN A 134 20.92 15.60 11.44
C ASN A 134 21.14 16.27 10.08
N GLY A 135 20.84 17.57 9.98
CA GLY A 135 21.10 18.35 8.77
C GLY A 135 20.06 18.12 7.66
N MET A 136 18.81 17.85 8.03
CA MET A 136 17.70 17.92 7.09
C MET A 136 17.71 19.32 6.44
N ASN A 137 17.98 19.35 5.14
CA ASN A 137 17.84 20.53 4.28
C ASN A 137 16.48 21.22 4.54
N ASP A 138 16.34 22.50 4.16
CA ASP A 138 15.10 23.32 4.24
C ASP A 138 13.81 22.62 3.73
N MET A 139 13.95 21.47 3.08
CA MET A 139 12.88 20.57 2.65
C MET A 139 12.03 19.99 3.79
N PHE A 140 12.58 19.71 4.98
CA PHE A 140 11.82 19.11 6.08
C PHE A 140 11.54 20.11 7.20
N LYS A 141 10.31 20.60 7.24
CA LYS A 141 9.86 21.58 8.24
C LYS A 141 9.46 20.95 9.58
N SER A 142 9.47 19.63 9.68
CA SER A 142 9.08 18.88 10.89
C SER A 142 10.08 17.79 11.17
N SER A 143 10.38 17.57 12.45
CA SER A 143 11.14 16.41 12.94
C SER A 143 10.25 15.19 13.20
N LYS A 144 8.93 15.32 13.16
CA LYS A 144 8.00 14.19 13.32
C LYS A 144 8.08 13.28 12.11
N ILE A 145 8.34 11.99 12.34
CA ILE A 145 8.59 11.01 11.28
C ILE A 145 7.46 10.92 10.25
N PRO A 146 6.18 10.81 10.64
CA PRO A 146 5.09 10.75 9.65
C PRO A 146 5.07 11.95 8.71
N ASN A 147 5.39 13.15 9.22
CA ASN A 147 5.44 14.37 8.41
C ASN A 147 6.59 14.32 7.40
N CYS A 148 7.78 13.87 7.81
CA CYS A 148 8.91 13.67 6.91
C CYS A 148 8.57 12.68 5.79
N LEU A 149 7.93 11.55 6.12
CA LEU A 149 7.55 10.54 5.13
C LEU A 149 6.51 11.06 4.13
N ILE A 150 5.53 11.85 4.59
CA ILE A 150 4.56 12.51 3.71
C ILE A 150 5.25 13.49 2.76
N ASP A 151 6.20 14.28 3.25
CA ASP A 151 6.93 15.24 2.42
C ASP A 151 7.83 14.52 1.40
N ILE A 152 8.58 13.48 1.81
CA ILE A 152 9.38 12.63 0.90
C ILE A 152 8.49 12.04 -0.18
N PHE A 153 7.36 11.44 0.21
CA PHE A 153 6.45 10.86 -0.76
C PHE A 153 5.91 11.91 -1.74
N THR A 154 5.59 13.10 -1.25
CA THR A 154 4.97 14.16 -2.05
C THR A 154 5.94 14.82 -3.02
N PHE A 155 7.20 15.01 -2.61
CA PHE A 155 8.23 15.71 -3.38
C PHE A 155 9.17 14.77 -4.14
N GLY A 156 9.30 13.51 -3.73
CA GLY A 156 10.28 12.57 -4.27
C GLY A 156 9.88 11.84 -5.54
N THR A 157 8.74 12.16 -6.13
CA THR A 157 8.29 11.57 -7.40
C THR A 157 9.26 11.91 -8.54
N ASN A 158 9.38 11.00 -9.52
CA ASN A 158 10.21 11.20 -10.71
C ASN A 158 11.65 11.57 -10.37
N HIS A 159 12.22 10.95 -9.33
CA HIS A 159 13.59 11.15 -8.88
C HIS A 159 13.96 12.60 -8.51
N LYS A 160 12.96 13.44 -8.21
CA LYS A 160 13.15 14.89 -8.00
C LYS A 160 14.09 15.24 -6.85
N ILE A 161 14.02 14.47 -5.75
CA ILE A 161 14.84 14.72 -4.56
C ILE A 161 15.95 13.68 -4.39
N ASN A 162 15.82 12.49 -4.98
CA ASN A 162 16.83 11.44 -4.97
C ASN A 162 16.90 10.78 -6.35
N ARG A 163 18.07 10.81 -6.98
CA ARG A 163 18.28 10.24 -8.33
C ARG A 163 18.10 8.71 -8.41
N PHE A 164 18.10 8.03 -7.26
CA PHE A 164 18.02 6.57 -7.16
C PHE A 164 16.65 6.08 -6.66
N ALA A 165 15.79 6.96 -6.16
CA ALA A 165 14.55 6.57 -5.50
C ALA A 165 13.35 7.41 -5.97
N ASN A 166 12.18 6.77 -6.05
CA ASN A 166 10.89 7.43 -6.31
C ASN A 166 9.94 7.41 -5.11
N TYR A 167 10.26 6.63 -4.08
CA TYR A 167 9.53 6.50 -2.82
C TYR A 167 8.10 5.98 -2.98
N ASP A 168 7.81 5.27 -4.07
CA ASP A 168 6.45 4.83 -4.41
C ASP A 168 5.86 3.87 -3.36
N TYR A 169 6.69 2.99 -2.79
CA TYR A 169 6.26 2.01 -1.79
C TYR A 169 5.85 2.62 -0.44
N LEU A 170 6.16 3.90 -0.18
CA LEU A 170 5.57 4.60 0.98
C LEU A 170 4.04 4.68 0.88
N ALA A 171 3.46 4.56 -0.32
CA ALA A 171 2.01 4.47 -0.49
C ALA A 171 1.41 3.28 0.26
N TYR A 172 2.07 2.12 0.23
CA TYR A 172 1.63 0.94 0.99
C TYR A 172 1.87 1.11 2.48
N PHE A 173 2.97 1.77 2.88
CA PHE A 173 3.16 2.15 4.29
C PHE A 173 2.00 3.00 4.82
N PHE A 174 1.51 4.00 4.07
CA PHE A 174 0.35 4.80 4.47
C PHE A 174 -0.95 3.98 4.48
N ALA A 175 -1.14 3.10 3.50
CA ALA A 175 -2.27 2.18 3.48
C ALA A 175 -2.28 1.28 4.72
N ASP A 176 -1.15 0.64 5.04
CA ASP A 176 -1.04 -0.28 6.16
C ASP A 176 -1.21 0.43 7.51
N THR A 177 -0.60 1.60 7.68
CA THR A 177 -0.69 2.35 8.95
C THR A 177 -2.02 3.08 9.16
N SER A 178 -2.76 3.39 8.09
CA SER A 178 -4.12 3.96 8.19
C SER A 178 -5.18 2.95 8.66
N ARG A 179 -4.84 1.66 8.77
CA ARG A 179 -5.69 0.66 9.44
C ARG A 179 -5.74 0.88 10.96
N PHE A 180 -4.70 1.49 11.54
CA PHE A 180 -4.68 1.84 12.96
C PHE A 180 -5.50 3.10 13.22
N GLU A 181 -6.15 3.16 14.39
CA GLU A 181 -6.90 4.35 14.80
C GLU A 181 -5.99 5.59 14.92
N THR A 182 -4.80 5.44 15.51
CA THR A 182 -3.81 6.52 15.61
C THR A 182 -3.39 7.04 14.22
N GLY A 183 -3.27 6.14 13.25
CA GLY A 183 -2.99 6.50 11.86
C GLY A 183 -4.15 7.27 11.22
N ARG A 184 -5.39 6.79 11.34
CA ARG A 184 -6.56 7.52 10.82
C ARG A 184 -6.68 8.92 11.42
N ILE A 185 -6.46 9.06 12.73
CA ILE A 185 -6.44 10.36 13.39
C ILE A 185 -5.37 11.26 12.77
N TYR A 186 -4.15 10.76 12.59
CA TYR A 186 -3.08 11.51 11.93
C TYR A 186 -3.46 11.97 10.52
N TYR A 187 -3.91 11.05 9.65
CA TYR A 187 -4.22 11.36 8.26
C TYR A 187 -5.38 12.34 8.09
N THR A 188 -6.31 12.38 9.06
CA THR A 188 -7.52 13.20 9.01
C THR A 188 -7.46 14.48 9.85
N SER A 189 -6.38 14.70 10.60
CA SER A 189 -6.18 15.89 11.44
C SER A 189 -5.17 16.86 10.84
N ARG A 190 -5.44 18.15 11.00
CA ARG A 190 -4.50 19.22 10.63
C ARG A 190 -3.22 19.08 11.43
N GLN A 191 -2.07 19.18 10.77
CA GLN A 191 -0.75 19.13 11.41
C GLN A 191 -0.19 20.54 11.63
N ASP A 192 0.55 20.74 12.73
CA ASP A 192 1.03 22.07 13.12
C ASP A 192 2.11 22.63 12.19
N TYR A 193 2.92 21.76 11.57
CA TYR A 193 4.12 22.17 10.84
C TYR A 193 3.85 22.88 9.51
N ASP A 194 2.67 22.65 8.93
CA ASP A 194 2.26 23.22 7.65
C ASP A 194 0.78 23.61 7.59
N SER A 195 0.04 23.39 8.67
CA SER A 195 -1.39 23.66 8.76
C SER A 195 -2.23 22.90 7.71
N GLU A 196 -1.78 21.74 7.24
CA GLU A 196 -2.55 20.91 6.30
C GLU A 196 -2.94 19.56 6.89
N ILE A 197 -3.92 18.93 6.25
CA ILE A 197 -4.34 17.57 6.56
C ILE A 197 -3.51 16.62 5.69
N PRO A 198 -2.79 15.63 6.26
CA PRO A 198 -1.88 14.78 5.48
C PRO A 198 -2.56 14.06 4.32
N LEU A 199 -3.80 13.59 4.51
CA LEU A 199 -4.57 12.94 3.45
C LEU A 199 -4.72 13.80 2.19
N LYS A 200 -4.84 15.13 2.31
CA LYS A 200 -4.94 16.03 1.15
C LYS A 200 -3.72 15.97 0.24
N LYS A 201 -2.53 15.80 0.82
CA LYS A 201 -1.28 15.73 0.06
C LYS A 201 -1.16 14.45 -0.77
N LEU A 202 -1.91 13.42 -0.37
CA LEU A 202 -1.98 12.14 -1.09
C LEU A 202 -2.95 12.20 -2.28
N LEU A 203 -3.99 13.06 -2.24
CA LEU A 203 -5.10 13.01 -3.20
C LEU A 203 -4.69 13.18 -4.67
N LYS A 204 -3.63 13.93 -4.97
CA LYS A 204 -3.13 14.06 -6.36
C LYS A 204 -2.73 12.70 -6.95
N PHE A 205 -2.32 11.76 -6.09
CA PHE A 205 -1.91 10.42 -6.49
C PHE A 205 -3.08 9.46 -6.68
N THR A 206 -4.34 9.90 -6.64
CA THR A 206 -5.45 9.02 -7.07
C THR A 206 -5.47 8.84 -8.59
N THR A 207 -4.95 9.80 -9.35
CA THR A 207 -4.81 9.73 -10.81
C THR A 207 -3.36 9.77 -11.28
N ASP A 208 -2.45 10.37 -10.51
CA ASP A 208 -1.07 10.56 -10.90
C ASP A 208 -0.10 9.54 -10.28
N GLY A 209 1.00 9.28 -10.97
CA GLY A 209 2.10 8.45 -10.47
C GLY A 209 1.94 6.96 -10.80
N SER A 210 2.81 6.15 -10.19
CA SER A 210 2.85 4.71 -10.43
C SER A 210 1.63 3.99 -9.86
N LYS A 211 1.42 2.74 -10.29
CA LYS A 211 0.34 1.89 -9.76
C LYS A 211 0.37 1.82 -8.22
N ALA A 212 1.55 1.64 -7.63
CA ALA A 212 1.70 1.57 -6.18
C ALA A 212 1.20 2.83 -5.47
N ARG A 213 1.49 4.02 -6.03
CA ARG A 213 1.00 5.29 -5.47
C ARG A 213 -0.51 5.40 -5.51
N ARG A 214 -1.12 5.04 -6.65
CA ARG A 214 -2.58 5.06 -6.81
C ARG A 214 -3.25 4.06 -5.88
N GLU A 215 -2.74 2.83 -5.84
CA GLU A 215 -3.26 1.75 -4.99
C GLU A 215 -3.16 2.10 -3.50
N GLY A 216 -1.97 2.47 -3.01
CA GLY A 216 -1.79 2.83 -1.61
C GLY A 216 -2.57 4.08 -1.20
N THR A 217 -2.72 5.07 -2.10
CA THR A 217 -3.57 6.24 -1.84
C THR A 217 -5.04 5.85 -1.76
N ALA A 218 -5.54 5.01 -2.67
CA ALA A 218 -6.91 4.51 -2.64
C ALA A 218 -7.23 3.78 -1.34
N TYR A 219 -6.35 2.88 -0.90
CA TYR A 219 -6.50 2.18 0.38
C TYR A 219 -6.42 3.14 1.58
N THR A 220 -5.52 4.12 1.55
CA THR A 220 -5.42 5.11 2.63
C THR A 220 -6.72 5.91 2.76
N ILE A 221 -7.32 6.32 1.64
CA ILE A 221 -8.62 7.00 1.61
C ILE A 221 -9.70 6.07 2.18
N LYS A 222 -9.85 4.84 1.66
CA LYS A 222 -10.82 3.84 2.15
C LYS A 222 -10.69 3.67 3.67
N ASN A 223 -9.47 3.45 4.16
CA ASN A 223 -9.16 3.26 5.57
C ASN A 223 -9.58 4.45 6.43
N CYS A 224 -9.30 5.68 6.00
CA CYS A 224 -9.73 6.89 6.70
C CYS A 224 -11.26 7.04 6.75
N LEU A 225 -11.97 6.54 5.74
CA LEU A 225 -13.44 6.62 5.66
C LEU A 225 -14.17 5.59 6.53
N PHE A 226 -13.47 4.62 7.15
CA PHE A 226 -14.10 3.72 8.15
C PHE A 226 -14.55 4.44 9.42
N ASP A 227 -13.97 5.61 9.73
CA ASP A 227 -14.39 6.43 10.86
C ASP A 227 -15.59 7.32 10.47
N ILE A 228 -16.80 6.81 10.74
CA ILE A 228 -18.08 7.47 10.41
C ILE A 228 -18.11 8.92 10.90
N GLU A 229 -17.63 9.16 12.12
CA GLU A 229 -17.73 10.46 12.77
C GLU A 229 -16.91 11.53 12.02
N LYS A 230 -15.87 11.11 11.30
CA LYS A 230 -15.00 11.98 10.50
C LYS A 230 -15.49 12.16 9.07
N GLN A 231 -16.31 11.25 8.53
CA GLN A 231 -16.74 11.25 7.13
C GLN A 231 -17.33 12.60 6.70
N LEU A 232 -18.23 13.19 7.49
CA LEU A 232 -18.84 14.48 7.14
C LEU A 232 -17.80 15.62 7.11
N GLY A 233 -16.85 15.62 8.04
CA GLY A 233 -15.75 16.60 8.05
C GLY A 233 -14.86 16.46 6.81
N LEU A 234 -14.57 15.23 6.39
CA LEU A 234 -13.81 14.92 5.18
C LEU A 234 -14.58 15.32 3.91
N LEU A 235 -15.88 15.08 3.83
CA LEU A 235 -16.72 15.52 2.70
C LEU A 235 -16.77 17.05 2.60
N LYS A 236 -16.94 17.75 3.73
CA LYS A 236 -16.94 19.23 3.79
C LYS A 236 -15.62 19.85 3.34
N ASN A 237 -14.53 19.09 3.35
CA ASN A 237 -13.23 19.50 2.82
C ASN A 237 -13.26 19.76 1.30
N LYS A 238 -14.29 19.28 0.60
CA LYS A 238 -14.52 19.37 -0.86
C LYS A 238 -13.47 18.71 -1.75
N SER A 239 -12.26 18.43 -1.27
CA SER A 239 -11.21 17.78 -2.08
C SER A 239 -11.30 16.24 -2.10
N ILE A 240 -11.91 15.62 -1.09
CA ILE A 240 -11.95 14.15 -0.97
C ILE A 240 -12.84 13.51 -2.03
N LEU A 241 -14.07 14.01 -2.21
CA LEU A 241 -15.02 13.42 -3.15
C LEU A 241 -14.52 13.49 -4.61
N PRO A 242 -14.01 14.63 -5.13
CA PRO A 242 -13.40 14.67 -6.45
C PRO A 242 -12.26 13.67 -6.62
N ALA A 243 -11.38 13.53 -5.62
CA ALA A 243 -10.25 12.61 -5.70
C ALA A 243 -10.69 11.14 -5.79
N ILE A 244 -11.84 10.76 -5.20
CA ILE A 244 -12.44 9.43 -5.30
C ILE A 244 -13.14 9.22 -6.65
N LEU A 245 -13.83 10.24 -7.15
CA LEU A 245 -14.67 10.13 -8.36
C LEU A 245 -13.89 10.32 -9.66
N LEU A 246 -12.82 11.11 -9.68
CA LEU A 246 -12.03 11.37 -10.88
C LEU A 246 -11.47 10.09 -11.52
N PRO A 247 -10.92 9.12 -10.76
CA PRO A 247 -10.49 7.82 -11.31
C PRO A 247 -11.65 6.94 -11.83
N LEU A 248 -12.90 7.28 -11.50
CA LEU A 248 -14.11 6.54 -11.90
C LEU A 248 -14.86 7.21 -13.06
N ALA A 249 -14.57 8.48 -13.35
CA ALA A 249 -15.31 9.25 -14.33
C ALA A 249 -14.90 8.91 -15.77
N LEU A 250 -15.90 8.84 -16.66
CA LEU A 250 -15.65 8.61 -18.09
C LEU A 250 -15.01 9.85 -18.75
N PRO A 251 -14.16 9.66 -19.78
CA PRO A 251 -13.56 10.76 -20.52
C PRO A 251 -14.63 11.71 -21.07
N GLY A 252 -14.39 13.01 -21.01
CA GLY A 252 -15.30 14.03 -21.56
C GLY A 252 -16.70 14.06 -20.96
N ASN A 253 -16.91 13.53 -19.75
CA ASN A 253 -18.24 13.39 -19.13
C ASN A 253 -19.23 12.60 -20.01
N ARG A 254 -18.74 11.64 -20.80
CA ARG A 254 -19.56 10.81 -21.67
C ARG A 254 -20.71 10.15 -20.89
N GLY A 255 -21.92 10.24 -21.42
CA GLY A 255 -23.13 9.65 -20.82
C GLY A 255 -23.82 10.51 -19.75
N LEU A 256 -23.29 11.70 -19.44
CA LEU A 256 -23.91 12.66 -18.53
C LEU A 256 -24.57 13.79 -19.31
N ASP A 257 -25.76 14.21 -18.86
CA ASP A 257 -26.43 15.40 -19.39
C ASP A 257 -25.98 16.68 -18.66
N GLU A 258 -26.48 17.83 -19.12
CA GLU A 258 -26.12 19.13 -18.52
C GLU A 258 -26.56 19.26 -17.06
N GLU A 259 -27.67 18.65 -16.65
CA GLU A 259 -28.15 18.71 -15.28
C GLU A 259 -27.25 17.90 -14.34
N ASP A 260 -26.87 16.70 -14.76
CA ASP A 260 -25.92 15.82 -14.09
C ASP A 260 -24.56 16.53 -13.94
N ILE A 261 -24.01 17.10 -15.02
CA ILE A 261 -22.73 17.83 -15.00
C ILE A 261 -22.80 19.05 -14.07
N ASN A 262 -23.93 19.76 -14.02
CA ASN A 262 -24.08 20.92 -13.16
C ASN A 262 -24.03 20.60 -11.66
N LYS A 263 -24.40 19.37 -11.26
CA LYS A 263 -24.31 18.90 -9.87
C LYS A 263 -22.89 18.49 -9.47
N LEU A 264 -22.03 18.14 -10.42
CA LEU A 264 -20.69 17.62 -10.12
C LEU A 264 -19.80 18.65 -9.39
N PRO A 265 -18.82 18.20 -8.61
CA PRO A 265 -17.72 19.04 -8.15
C PRO A 265 -16.96 19.73 -9.30
N PRO A 266 -16.39 20.93 -9.09
CA PRO A 266 -15.74 21.72 -10.14
C PRO A 266 -14.71 20.96 -10.98
N GLU A 267 -13.92 20.10 -10.35
CA GLU A 267 -12.86 19.30 -10.97
C GLU A 267 -13.41 18.28 -11.98
N LEU A 268 -14.66 17.82 -11.80
CA LEU A 268 -15.33 16.85 -12.66
C LEU A 268 -16.20 17.51 -13.75
N LYS A 269 -16.45 18.82 -13.69
CA LYS A 269 -17.27 19.50 -14.71
C LYS A 269 -16.57 19.65 -16.06
N LYS A 270 -15.24 19.60 -16.08
CA LYS A 270 -14.41 19.90 -17.25
C LYS A 270 -13.40 18.78 -17.53
N LEU A 271 -13.88 17.55 -17.64
CA LEU A 271 -13.06 16.44 -18.08
C LEU A 271 -12.79 16.58 -19.58
N ASP A 272 -11.54 16.43 -19.97
CA ASP A 272 -11.16 16.36 -21.38
C ASP A 272 -11.25 14.91 -21.91
N SER A 273 -10.94 14.72 -23.18
CA SER A 273 -10.89 13.40 -23.81
C SER A 273 -9.65 12.58 -23.44
N GLN A 274 -8.68 13.18 -22.74
CA GLN A 274 -7.45 12.52 -22.29
C GLN A 274 -7.58 11.95 -20.88
N GLN A 275 -8.56 12.40 -20.09
CA GLN A 275 -8.93 11.78 -18.83
C GLN A 275 -9.15 10.28 -19.04
N ARG A 276 -8.58 9.45 -18.14
CA ARG A 276 -8.73 8.01 -18.18
C ARG A 276 -9.39 7.54 -16.89
N ILE A 277 -10.29 6.57 -17.04
CA ILE A 277 -10.70 5.73 -15.92
C ILE A 277 -9.44 5.03 -15.39
N GLU A 278 -9.36 4.81 -14.09
CA GLU A 278 -8.31 4.01 -13.49
C GLU A 278 -8.22 2.65 -14.22
N PRO A 279 -7.08 2.31 -14.83
CA PRO A 279 -6.94 1.07 -15.59
C PRO A 279 -7.02 -0.17 -14.69
N ASP A 280 -6.45 -0.11 -13.48
CA ASP A 280 -6.43 -1.25 -12.57
C ASP A 280 -7.80 -1.44 -11.91
N ILE A 281 -8.37 -2.63 -12.07
CA ILE A 281 -9.73 -2.90 -11.61
C ILE A 281 -9.84 -2.97 -10.09
N GLU A 282 -8.79 -3.40 -9.40
CA GLU A 282 -8.77 -3.48 -7.95
C GLU A 282 -8.72 -2.10 -7.31
N ILE A 283 -8.00 -1.16 -7.94
CA ILE A 283 -7.97 0.24 -7.52
C ILE A 283 -9.34 0.88 -7.77
N ARG A 284 -9.98 0.63 -8.91
CA ARG A 284 -11.36 1.08 -9.18
C ARG A 284 -12.34 0.59 -8.11
N ILE A 285 -12.30 -0.71 -7.82
CA ILE A 285 -13.10 -1.33 -6.77
C ILE A 285 -12.88 -0.61 -5.44
N THR A 286 -11.63 -0.34 -5.06
CA THR A 286 -11.29 0.35 -3.79
C THR A 286 -11.92 1.76 -3.71
N PHE A 287 -11.97 2.50 -4.83
CA PHE A 287 -12.68 3.78 -4.87
C PHE A 287 -14.20 3.62 -4.77
N LEU A 288 -14.79 2.61 -5.41
CA LEU A 288 -16.23 2.31 -5.26
C LEU A 288 -16.58 1.90 -3.83
N GLU A 289 -15.75 1.09 -3.18
CA GLU A 289 -15.91 0.74 -1.76
C GLU A 289 -15.83 2.00 -0.87
N SER A 290 -14.97 2.96 -1.23
CA SER A 290 -14.90 4.26 -0.55
C SER A 290 -16.19 5.07 -0.72
N VAL A 291 -16.81 5.06 -1.90
CA VAL A 291 -18.14 5.65 -2.12
C VAL A 291 -19.20 4.93 -1.30
N LEU A 292 -19.18 3.60 -1.26
CA LEU A 292 -20.12 2.81 -0.46
C LEU A 292 -19.99 3.10 1.04
N LEU A 293 -18.78 3.26 1.57
CA LEU A 293 -18.54 3.68 2.95
C LEU A 293 -19.14 5.07 3.25
N LEU A 294 -19.09 5.99 2.28
CA LEU A 294 -19.71 7.32 2.41
C LEU A 294 -21.25 7.26 2.41
N CYS A 295 -21.86 6.17 1.93
CA CYS A 295 -23.30 5.95 1.99
C CYS A 295 -23.81 5.51 3.37
N VAL A 296 -22.92 5.19 4.33
CA VAL A 296 -23.23 4.69 5.69
C VAL A 296 -24.01 5.69 6.54
N THR A 297 -24.04 6.98 6.17
CA THR A 297 -24.84 7.98 6.88
C THR A 297 -25.79 8.67 5.93
N ARG A 298 -26.96 9.07 6.43
CA ARG A 298 -27.89 9.94 5.70
C ARG A 298 -27.21 11.21 5.18
N GLN A 299 -26.42 11.88 6.01
CA GLN A 299 -25.71 13.09 5.61
C GLN A 299 -24.70 12.84 4.49
N GLY A 300 -24.03 11.69 4.53
CA GLY A 300 -23.16 11.23 3.44
C GLY A 300 -23.96 11.03 2.16
N ARG A 301 -25.06 10.27 2.19
CA ARG A 301 -25.93 10.06 1.02
C ARG A 301 -26.48 11.35 0.44
N ASP A 302 -27.00 12.25 1.28
CA ASP A 302 -27.50 13.56 0.84
C ASP A 302 -26.41 14.38 0.15
N TYR A 303 -25.17 14.33 0.67
CA TYR A 303 -24.01 14.96 0.04
C TYR A 303 -23.67 14.31 -1.30
N LEU A 304 -23.62 12.98 -1.38
CA LEU A 304 -23.33 12.25 -2.62
C LEU A 304 -24.37 12.50 -3.71
N ARG A 305 -25.68 12.49 -3.36
CA ARG A 305 -26.78 12.85 -4.28
C ARG A 305 -26.63 14.27 -4.81
N SER A 306 -26.35 15.22 -3.91
CA SER A 306 -26.21 16.64 -4.26
C SER A 306 -24.96 16.94 -5.11
N ASN A 307 -24.00 16.02 -5.18
CA ASN A 307 -22.75 16.15 -5.93
C ASN A 307 -22.68 15.22 -7.16
N GLY A 308 -23.82 14.69 -7.63
CA GLY A 308 -23.87 13.96 -8.90
C GLY A 308 -23.12 12.62 -8.90
N VAL A 309 -23.04 11.93 -7.77
CA VAL A 309 -22.33 10.63 -7.67
C VAL A 309 -23.04 9.52 -8.45
N TYR A 310 -24.38 9.50 -8.42
CA TYR A 310 -25.17 8.46 -9.09
C TYR A 310 -24.91 8.38 -10.62
N PRO A 311 -24.96 9.49 -11.38
CA PRO A 311 -24.61 9.47 -12.81
C PRO A 311 -23.22 8.90 -13.10
N ILE A 312 -22.21 9.24 -12.29
CA ILE A 312 -20.84 8.75 -12.48
C ILE A 312 -20.77 7.22 -12.33
N VAL A 313 -21.33 6.66 -11.25
CA VAL A 313 -21.28 5.21 -11.04
C VAL A 313 -22.17 4.45 -12.03
N ARG A 314 -23.30 5.04 -12.46
CA ARG A 314 -24.19 4.49 -13.49
C ARG A 314 -23.47 4.35 -14.84
N GLU A 315 -22.80 5.40 -15.30
CA GLU A 315 -22.08 5.32 -16.58
C GLU A 315 -20.81 4.46 -16.50
N LEU A 316 -20.14 4.43 -15.34
CA LEU A 316 -19.03 3.50 -15.11
C LEU A 316 -19.49 2.04 -15.25
N ASP A 317 -20.62 1.68 -14.63
CA ASP A 317 -21.18 0.32 -14.68
C ASP A 317 -21.51 -0.11 -16.11
N LYS A 318 -22.18 0.75 -16.90
CA LYS A 318 -22.49 0.47 -18.32
C LYS A 318 -21.26 0.16 -19.17
N GLU A 319 -20.12 0.78 -18.87
CA GLU A 319 -18.87 0.56 -19.60
C GLU A 319 -18.03 -0.58 -18.99
N SER A 320 -18.34 -0.99 -17.76
CA SER A 320 -17.65 -2.08 -17.07
C SER A 320 -18.14 -3.43 -17.57
N LYS A 321 -17.22 -4.40 -17.61
CA LYS A 321 -17.53 -5.82 -17.90
C LYS A 321 -17.18 -6.72 -16.72
N ASN A 322 -17.06 -6.12 -15.53
CA ASN A 322 -16.61 -6.81 -14.34
C ASN A 322 -17.72 -6.85 -13.31
N ASP A 323 -18.15 -8.07 -12.99
CA ASP A 323 -19.29 -8.33 -12.10
C ASP A 323 -19.11 -7.68 -10.74
N LYS A 324 -17.88 -7.65 -10.20
CA LYS A 324 -17.59 -7.04 -8.90
C LYS A 324 -17.76 -5.52 -8.91
N VAL A 325 -17.37 -4.85 -9.99
CA VAL A 325 -17.68 -3.42 -10.17
C VAL A 325 -19.20 -3.23 -10.17
N THR A 326 -19.92 -4.03 -10.95
CA THR A 326 -21.38 -3.97 -11.06
C THR A 326 -22.08 -4.20 -9.73
N ASP A 327 -21.67 -5.21 -8.95
CA ASP A 327 -22.22 -5.53 -7.64
C ASP A 327 -22.06 -4.38 -6.64
N ILE A 328 -20.87 -3.76 -6.60
CA ILE A 328 -20.64 -2.61 -5.70
C ILE A 328 -21.45 -1.41 -6.18
N VAL A 329 -21.53 -1.16 -7.50
CA VAL A 329 -22.36 -0.08 -8.04
C VAL A 329 -23.82 -0.28 -7.68
N TYR A 330 -24.39 -1.48 -7.82
CA TYR A 330 -25.76 -1.76 -7.42
C TYR A 330 -26.00 -1.46 -5.94
N ARG A 331 -25.07 -1.85 -5.06
CA ARG A 331 -25.17 -1.50 -3.63
C ARG A 331 -25.11 0.00 -3.40
N ILE A 332 -24.26 0.73 -4.11
CA ILE A 332 -24.21 2.20 -4.03
C ILE A 332 -25.55 2.79 -4.48
N VAL A 333 -26.09 2.34 -5.61
CA VAL A 333 -27.37 2.82 -6.15
C VAL A 333 -28.50 2.53 -5.17
N ASP A 334 -28.60 1.31 -4.65
CA ASP A 334 -29.59 0.94 -3.64
C ASP A 334 -29.51 1.86 -2.43
N MET A 335 -28.31 2.13 -1.92
CA MET A 335 -28.13 3.05 -0.81
C MET A 335 -28.57 4.47 -1.17
N LEU A 336 -28.23 4.97 -2.36
CA LEU A 336 -28.59 6.32 -2.80
C LEU A 336 -30.09 6.45 -3.15
N MET A 337 -30.78 5.38 -3.55
CA MET A 337 -32.20 5.41 -3.90
C MET A 337 -33.13 5.15 -2.72
N ARG A 338 -32.61 4.71 -1.57
CA ARG A 338 -33.39 4.52 -0.35
C ARG A 338 -34.14 5.78 0.08
N GLU A 339 -35.40 5.59 0.48
CA GLU A 339 -36.15 6.60 1.21
C GLU A 339 -35.54 6.81 2.61
N GLU A 340 -35.34 8.07 2.97
CA GLU A 340 -34.73 8.43 4.24
C GLU A 340 -35.74 8.27 5.39
N LYS A 341 -35.45 7.32 6.29
CA LYS A 341 -36.21 7.18 7.55
C LYS A 341 -36.03 8.41 8.45
N PRO A 342 -36.98 8.66 9.38
CA PRO A 342 -36.78 9.61 10.47
C PRO A 342 -35.46 9.34 11.22
N LYS A 343 -34.81 10.40 11.71
CA LYS A 343 -33.43 10.35 12.24
C LYS A 343 -33.28 9.43 13.45
N ASP A 344 -34.35 9.24 14.20
CA ASP A 344 -34.53 8.37 15.36
C ASP A 344 -34.69 6.88 15.00
N GLN A 345 -34.92 6.55 13.73
CA GLN A 345 -35.12 5.18 13.24
C GLN A 345 -33.96 4.70 12.35
N TYR A 346 -32.89 5.49 12.28
CA TYR A 346 -31.75 5.21 11.42
C TYR A 346 -30.57 4.69 12.25
N ASP A 347 -30.23 3.42 12.04
CA ASP A 347 -29.13 2.75 12.72
C ASP A 347 -27.88 2.70 11.82
N SER A 348 -27.05 3.75 11.91
CA SER A 348 -25.78 3.82 11.19
C SER A 348 -24.78 2.73 11.61
N LYS A 349 -24.92 2.19 12.82
CA LYS A 349 -24.05 1.12 13.32
C LYS A 349 -24.38 -0.19 12.61
N SER A 350 -25.65 -0.55 12.54
CA SER A 350 -26.11 -1.73 11.79
C SER A 350 -25.75 -1.63 10.30
N GLU A 351 -25.92 -0.46 9.68
CA GLU A 351 -25.52 -0.26 8.27
C GLU A 351 -24.01 -0.42 8.06
N LYS A 352 -23.20 0.14 8.96
CA LYS A 352 -21.74 -0.05 8.92
C LYS A 352 -21.36 -1.51 9.07
N GLU A 353 -22.00 -2.23 9.99
CA GLU A 353 -21.73 -3.66 10.19
C GLU A 353 -22.05 -4.48 8.93
N GLN A 354 -23.17 -4.18 8.26
CA GLN A 354 -23.53 -4.84 6.99
C GLN A 354 -22.55 -4.52 5.85
N ILE A 355 -22.19 -3.24 5.68
CA ILE A 355 -21.21 -2.83 4.67
C ILE A 355 -19.84 -3.46 4.97
N ASN A 356 -19.40 -3.43 6.23
CA ASN A 356 -18.14 -4.04 6.62
C ASN A 356 -18.13 -5.56 6.40
N ALA A 357 -19.23 -6.26 6.72
CA ALA A 357 -19.35 -7.69 6.47
C ALA A 357 -19.22 -8.00 4.98
N PHE A 358 -19.86 -7.21 4.12
CA PHE A 358 -19.71 -7.30 2.67
C PHE A 358 -18.24 -7.08 2.24
N LEU A 359 -17.63 -5.96 2.63
CA LEU A 359 -16.25 -5.65 2.26
C LEU A 359 -15.24 -6.70 2.76
N GLN A 360 -15.45 -7.27 3.95
CA GLN A 360 -14.57 -8.32 4.50
C GLN A 360 -14.71 -9.65 3.75
N LEU A 361 -15.91 -10.02 3.31
CA LEU A 361 -16.10 -11.20 2.46
C LEU A 361 -15.35 -11.02 1.15
N GLU A 362 -15.47 -9.84 0.54
CA GLU A 362 -14.76 -9.49 -0.69
C GLU A 362 -13.22 -9.55 -0.53
N ASP A 363 -12.69 -9.04 0.58
CA ASP A 363 -11.25 -9.10 0.87
C ASP A 363 -10.76 -10.54 1.08
N LYS A 364 -11.57 -11.41 1.70
CA LYS A 364 -11.26 -12.84 1.88
C LYS A 364 -11.26 -13.61 0.55
N GLU A 365 -12.23 -13.34 -0.31
CA GLU A 365 -12.31 -13.96 -1.65
C GLU A 365 -11.14 -13.52 -2.53
N LYS A 366 -10.72 -12.25 -2.46
CA LYS A 366 -9.50 -11.76 -3.13
C LYS A 366 -8.24 -12.49 -2.63
N PHE A 367 -8.14 -12.73 -1.32
CA PHE A 367 -7.01 -13.45 -0.75
C PHE A 367 -6.99 -14.91 -1.22
N ALA A 368 -8.15 -15.57 -1.24
CA ALA A 368 -8.29 -16.94 -1.73
C ALA A 368 -7.97 -17.06 -3.23
N SER A 369 -8.43 -16.12 -4.07
CA SER A 369 -8.14 -16.14 -5.50
C SER A 369 -6.66 -15.89 -5.82
N LYS A 370 -5.99 -14.99 -5.09
CA LYS A 370 -4.53 -14.79 -5.18
C LYS A 370 -3.75 -16.05 -4.83
N LEU A 371 -4.16 -16.80 -3.81
CA LEU A 371 -3.57 -18.09 -3.44
C LEU A 371 -3.77 -19.15 -4.55
N THR A 372 -4.96 -19.20 -5.16
CA THR A 372 -5.25 -20.15 -6.24
C THR A 372 -4.44 -19.85 -7.50
N ILE A 373 -4.31 -18.57 -7.90
CA ILE A 373 -3.50 -18.17 -9.07
C ILE A 373 -2.02 -18.47 -8.83
N GLN A 374 -1.48 -18.15 -7.65
CA GLN A 374 -0.09 -18.51 -7.30
C GLN A 374 0.17 -20.02 -7.27
N ASN A 375 -0.86 -20.84 -7.05
CA ASN A 375 -0.74 -22.30 -7.09
C ASN A 375 -0.97 -22.87 -8.51
N GLY A 376 -1.74 -22.19 -9.36
CA GLY A 376 -1.97 -22.54 -10.76
C GLY A 376 -0.76 -22.27 -11.65
N ASP A 377 -0.11 -21.11 -11.50
CA ASP A 377 1.16 -20.80 -12.20
C ASP A 377 2.28 -21.78 -11.81
N LYS A 378 2.25 -22.32 -10.59
CA LYS A 378 3.19 -23.36 -10.10
C LYS A 378 2.92 -24.77 -10.64
N ALA A 379 1.69 -25.05 -11.09
CA ALA A 379 1.34 -26.33 -11.67
C ALA A 379 1.77 -26.39 -13.15
N GLN A 380 1.56 -25.31 -13.90
CA GLN A 380 1.99 -25.22 -15.30
C GLN A 380 3.52 -25.24 -15.45
N SER A 381 4.27 -24.63 -14.52
CA SER A 381 5.73 -24.70 -14.55
C SER A 381 6.30 -26.09 -14.23
N ARG A 382 5.54 -26.97 -13.56
CA ARG A 382 5.95 -28.37 -13.31
C ARG A 382 5.67 -29.28 -14.50
N GLU A 383 4.59 -29.05 -15.23
CA GLU A 383 4.26 -29.82 -16.43
C GLU A 383 5.25 -29.53 -17.59
N GLU A 384 5.78 -28.31 -17.69
CA GLU A 384 6.80 -27.96 -18.69
C GLU A 384 8.21 -28.52 -18.37
N GLU A 385 8.53 -28.82 -17.11
CA GLU A 385 9.81 -29.45 -16.73
C GLU A 385 9.78 -30.97 -16.97
N ASP A 386 8.64 -31.63 -16.74
CA ASP A 386 8.49 -33.09 -16.92
C ASP A 386 8.41 -33.53 -18.41
N GLU A 387 8.06 -32.64 -19.35
CA GLU A 387 8.06 -32.94 -20.80
C GLU A 387 9.45 -32.77 -21.47
N SER A 388 10.46 -32.26 -20.77
CA SER A 388 11.78 -31.98 -21.35
C SER A 388 12.83 -33.10 -21.18
N ASP A 389 12.51 -34.16 -20.43
CA ASP A 389 13.46 -35.23 -20.07
C ASP A 389 13.23 -36.56 -20.82
N SER A 390 12.41 -36.57 -21.87
CA SER A 390 12.31 -37.70 -22.79
C SER A 390 12.42 -37.23 -24.24
N ASP A 391 13.65 -37.19 -24.78
CA ASP A 391 13.94 -37.66 -26.14
C ASP A 391 15.47 -37.71 -26.42
N ASP A 392 15.92 -38.94 -26.68
CA ASP A 392 16.99 -39.36 -27.59
C ASP A 392 18.48 -39.00 -27.36
N GLN A 393 19.17 -39.93 -26.68
CA GLN A 393 20.55 -40.30 -27.04
C GLN A 393 20.53 -41.30 -28.21
N ILE A 394 20.92 -40.85 -29.41
CA ILE A 394 21.42 -41.74 -30.46
C ILE A 394 22.88 -41.37 -30.73
N ILE A 395 23.76 -42.31 -30.36
CA ILE A 395 25.18 -42.30 -30.70
C ILE A 395 25.32 -42.92 -32.09
N GLU A 396 25.89 -42.19 -33.06
CA GLU A 396 26.48 -42.80 -34.25
C GLU A 396 27.99 -42.54 -34.30
N VAL A 397 28.70 -43.64 -34.51
CA VAL A 397 30.14 -43.78 -34.68
C VAL A 397 30.46 -43.66 -36.16
N VAL A 398 31.28 -42.67 -36.56
CA VAL A 398 32.39 -42.82 -37.53
C VAL A 398 33.49 -41.83 -37.19
#